data_AF-A0A3P9D4V2-F1
#
_entry.id   AF-A0A3P9D4V2-F1
#
_cell.length_a   1.000
_cell.length_b   1.000
_cell.length_c   1.000
_cell.angle_alpha   90.00
_cell.angle_beta   90.00
_cell.angle_gamma   90.00
#
_symmetry.space_group_name_H-M   'P 1'
#
loop_
_entity.id
_entity.type
_entity.pdbx_description
1 polymer ?
#
loop_
_entity_poly.entity_id
_entity_poly.type
_entity_poly.pdbx_seq_one_letter_code
_entity_poly.pdbx_strand_id
1 'polypeptide(L)'
;MRYMSSCGDSGAQFSEIIELNVGGQVYVTRHKTLIAVPDSLLWNMFSKKSPKELARDSKGRFFLDRDGFLFRYILDYLRDLNLVLPDYFPEKSRLQREADFFQLRDLAKRLNPRVSKENSISEEISQSDTEDGGQQCGSSGGLETLRTMSVSGAMRSPSLDSRKSGYITIGYRGSYTIGRDIQTDAKFRRVARITVCGKTSLAKEVFGDTLNESRDPDRPPERYTSRYYLKYNFLEQAFDKLTEAGFHMVACSSTGTCAYTSNDPNEDKIWTSYTEYVFCRE
;
A
#
# COMPACT_ATOMS: atom_id res chain seq x y z
N MET A 1 4.97 -58.36 47.39
CA MET A 1 6.02 -57.73 46.56
C MET A 1 5.36 -56.58 45.79
N ARG A 2 5.91 -55.37 45.88
CA ARG A 2 5.34 -54.13 45.32
C ARG A 2 5.46 -54.09 43.79
N TYR A 3 4.46 -53.45 43.19
CA TYR A 3 4.35 -52.84 41.85
C TYR A 3 5.63 -52.72 41.02
N MET A 4 5.49 -52.98 39.71
CA MET A 4 5.91 -52.03 38.68
C MET A 4 4.84 -51.95 37.60
N SER A 5 3.91 -51.00 37.77
CA SER A 5 3.15 -50.46 36.65
C SER A 5 4.13 -49.75 35.73
N SER A 6 4.33 -50.28 34.53
CA SER A 6 5.05 -49.58 33.47
C SER A 6 4.19 -48.39 33.03
N CYS A 7 4.47 -47.23 33.61
CA CYS A 7 4.00 -45.96 33.06
C CYS A 7 4.85 -45.68 31.83
N GLY A 8 4.40 -46.18 30.68
CA GLY A 8 4.86 -45.69 29.40
C GLY A 8 4.28 -44.30 29.19
N ASP A 9 4.94 -43.27 29.73
CA ASP A 9 4.74 -41.90 29.26
C ASP A 9 5.23 -41.85 27.82
N SER A 10 4.33 -42.19 26.90
CA SER A 10 4.49 -41.91 25.49
C SER A 10 4.45 -40.40 25.39
N GLY A 11 5.61 -39.76 25.56
CA GLY A 11 5.77 -38.31 25.45
C GLY A 11 5.03 -37.86 24.21
N ALA A 12 3.92 -37.14 24.41
CA ALA A 12 2.95 -36.92 23.35
C ALA A 12 3.67 -36.28 22.16
N GLN A 13 3.75 -37.00 21.04
CA GLN A 13 4.37 -36.47 19.85
C GLN A 13 3.38 -35.57 19.12
N PHE A 14 3.88 -34.58 18.39
CA PHE A 14 3.05 -33.78 17.51
C PHE A 14 2.53 -34.63 16.36
N SER A 15 1.24 -34.50 16.05
CA SER A 15 0.64 -35.10 14.85
C SER A 15 1.29 -34.54 13.58
N GLU A 16 1.30 -35.31 12.48
CA GLU A 16 1.83 -34.81 11.20
C GLU A 16 1.07 -33.58 10.72
N ILE A 17 -0.26 -33.56 10.89
CA ILE A 17 -1.13 -32.42 10.58
C ILE A 17 -1.41 -31.65 11.86
N ILE A 18 -1.19 -30.35 11.81
CA ILE A 18 -1.33 -29.41 12.93
C ILE A 18 -2.35 -28.34 12.58
N GLU A 19 -3.31 -28.15 13.47
CA GLU A 19 -4.25 -27.03 13.43
C GLU A 19 -3.80 -25.92 14.37
N LEU A 20 -3.72 -24.71 13.83
CA LEU A 20 -3.38 -23.50 14.55
C LEU A 20 -4.58 -22.55 14.53
N ASN A 21 -4.84 -21.89 15.66
CA ASN A 21 -5.70 -20.73 15.76
C ASN A 21 -4.81 -19.51 16.06
N VAL A 22 -4.65 -18.63 15.09
CA VAL A 22 -3.80 -17.43 15.17
C VAL A 22 -4.69 -16.20 15.23
N GLY A 23 -4.88 -15.64 16.42
CA GLY A 23 -5.73 -14.46 16.65
C GLY A 23 -7.17 -14.62 16.14
N GLY A 24 -7.71 -15.85 16.12
CA GLY A 24 -9.03 -16.18 15.59
C GLY A 24 -9.02 -16.78 14.18
N GLN A 25 -7.93 -16.63 13.41
CA GLN A 25 -7.79 -17.22 12.08
C GLN A 25 -7.22 -18.64 12.18
N VAL A 26 -7.91 -19.59 11.53
CA VAL A 26 -7.53 -21.00 11.59
C VAL A 26 -6.63 -21.35 10.41
N TYR A 27 -5.53 -22.03 10.70
CA TYR A 27 -4.59 -22.58 9.73
C TYR A 27 -4.41 -24.06 9.96
N VAL A 28 -4.31 -24.80 8.87
CA VAL A 28 -3.92 -26.21 8.89
C VAL A 28 -2.61 -26.35 8.11
N THR A 29 -1.63 -26.99 8.72
CA THR A 29 -0.31 -27.18 8.11
C THR A 29 0.32 -28.50 8.58
N ARG A 30 1.49 -28.83 8.04
CA ARG A 30 2.27 -29.98 8.49
C ARG A 30 3.22 -29.60 9.62
N HIS A 31 3.46 -30.50 10.55
CA HIS A 31 4.47 -30.35 11.60
C HIS A 31 5.83 -29.96 11.00
N LYS A 32 6.26 -30.63 9.92
CA LYS A 32 7.51 -30.32 9.19
C LYS A 32 7.64 -28.86 8.75
N THR A 33 6.53 -28.19 8.45
CA THR A 33 6.52 -26.78 8.03
C THR A 33 6.83 -25.86 9.22
N LEU A 34 6.24 -26.13 10.39
CA LEU A 34 6.46 -25.34 11.60
C LEU A 34 7.89 -25.44 12.13
N ILE A 35 8.58 -26.53 11.80
CA ILE A 35 9.97 -26.79 12.15
C ILE A 35 10.95 -26.57 10.97
N ALA A 36 10.51 -25.94 9.88
CA ALA A 36 11.36 -25.78 8.69
C ALA A 36 12.55 -24.83 8.91
N VAL A 37 12.41 -23.86 9.83
CA VAL A 37 13.47 -22.88 10.15
C VAL A 37 13.96 -23.14 11.57
N PRO A 38 15.16 -23.73 11.74
CA PRO A 38 15.76 -23.98 13.04
C PRO A 38 15.86 -22.70 13.89
N ASP A 39 15.74 -22.87 15.21
CA ASP A 39 15.81 -21.80 16.22
C ASP A 39 14.76 -20.69 16.11
N SER A 40 13.83 -20.75 15.14
CA SER A 40 12.65 -19.90 15.13
C SER A 40 11.72 -20.18 16.32
N LEU A 41 10.81 -19.26 16.62
CA LEU A 41 9.86 -19.43 17.72
C LEU A 41 8.98 -20.67 17.51
N LEU A 42 8.46 -20.86 16.29
CA LEU A 42 7.65 -22.03 15.95
C LEU A 42 8.46 -23.32 16.01
N TRP A 43 9.72 -23.31 15.54
CA TRP A 43 10.57 -24.47 15.68
C TRP A 43 10.79 -24.85 17.15
N ASN A 44 11.06 -23.87 18.02
CA ASN A 44 11.20 -24.11 19.46
C ASN A 44 9.90 -24.64 20.07
N MET A 45 8.75 -24.09 19.71
CA MET A 45 7.45 -24.55 20.21
C MET A 45 7.12 -25.98 19.78
N PHE A 46 7.40 -26.34 18.53
CA PHE A 46 7.00 -27.63 17.94
C PHE A 46 8.11 -28.69 17.92
N SER A 47 9.33 -28.37 18.38
CA SER A 47 10.44 -29.34 18.51
C SER A 47 10.89 -29.57 19.95
N LYS A 48 10.86 -28.54 20.81
CA LYS A 48 11.42 -28.63 22.18
C LYS A 48 10.37 -28.80 23.28
N LYS A 49 9.13 -28.36 23.05
CA LYS A 49 8.04 -28.42 24.03
C LYS A 49 7.15 -29.62 23.79
N SER A 50 6.51 -30.12 24.84
CA SER A 50 5.46 -31.13 24.69
C SER A 50 4.14 -30.48 24.21
N PRO A 51 3.29 -31.18 23.44
CA PRO A 51 1.98 -30.69 22.99
C PRO A 51 1.02 -30.27 24.12
N LYS A 52 1.29 -30.70 25.37
CA LYS A 52 0.52 -30.36 26.57
C LYS A 52 0.91 -28.99 27.13
N GLU A 53 2.12 -28.51 26.85
CA GLU A 53 2.63 -27.20 27.30
C GLU A 53 2.18 -26.04 26.41
N LEU A 54 1.71 -26.33 25.20
CA LEU A 54 1.26 -25.30 24.26
C LEU A 54 -0.20 -24.94 24.52
N ALA A 55 -0.48 -23.64 24.50
CA ALA A 55 -1.84 -23.11 24.64
C ALA A 55 -2.77 -23.66 23.55
N ARG A 56 -4.03 -23.90 23.90
CA ARG A 56 -5.06 -24.37 22.99
C ARG A 56 -6.34 -23.55 23.15
N ASP A 57 -7.10 -23.45 22.06
CA ASP A 57 -8.44 -22.89 22.10
C ASP A 57 -9.50 -23.91 22.59
N SER A 58 -10.76 -23.49 22.68
CA SER A 58 -11.87 -24.34 23.12
C SER A 58 -12.16 -25.54 22.20
N LYS A 59 -11.58 -25.56 21.00
CA LYS A 59 -11.67 -26.67 20.04
C LYS A 59 -10.41 -27.55 20.03
N GLY A 60 -9.46 -27.29 20.94
CA GLY A 60 -8.23 -28.07 21.07
C GLY A 60 -7.15 -27.74 20.06
N ARG A 61 -7.29 -26.67 19.27
CA ARG A 61 -6.29 -26.23 18.29
C ARG A 61 -5.20 -25.42 18.98
N PHE A 62 -3.95 -25.52 18.53
CA PHE A 62 -2.86 -24.74 19.15
C PHE A 62 -3.11 -23.25 18.93
N PHE A 63 -3.02 -22.46 19.99
CA PHE A 63 -3.38 -21.05 19.97
C PHE A 63 -2.13 -20.16 19.94
N LEU A 64 -2.13 -19.19 19.03
CA LEU A 64 -1.14 -18.13 18.90
C LEU A 64 -1.86 -16.78 18.95
N ASP A 65 -1.50 -15.93 19.91
CA ASP A 65 -2.12 -14.60 20.07
C ASP A 65 -1.46 -13.55 19.18
N ARG A 66 -1.54 -13.76 17.85
CA ARG A 66 -0.90 -12.93 16.80
C ARG A 66 -1.87 -12.58 15.67
N ASP A 67 -1.41 -11.73 14.76
CA ASP A 67 -2.19 -11.33 13.58
C ASP A 67 -2.41 -12.52 12.63
N GLY A 68 -3.63 -13.03 12.62
CA GLY A 68 -4.02 -14.15 11.78
C GLY A 68 -3.84 -13.90 10.29
N PHE A 69 -4.11 -12.70 9.78
CA PHE A 69 -4.03 -12.43 8.35
C PHE A 69 -2.59 -12.36 7.86
N LEU A 70 -1.71 -11.70 8.61
CA LEU A 70 -0.29 -11.63 8.27
C LEU A 70 0.41 -12.98 8.44
N PHE A 71 -0.09 -13.85 9.33
CA PHE A 71 0.45 -15.19 9.52
C PHE A 71 0.41 -16.04 8.25
N ARG A 72 -0.48 -15.76 7.29
CA ARG A 72 -0.46 -16.42 5.97
C ARG A 72 0.92 -16.34 5.31
N TYR A 73 1.53 -15.16 5.29
CA TYR A 73 2.83 -14.94 4.65
C TYR A 73 3.98 -15.56 5.45
N ILE A 74 3.85 -15.61 6.77
CA ILE A 74 4.78 -16.36 7.64
C ILE A 74 4.74 -17.86 7.28
N LEU A 75 3.53 -18.40 7.13
CA LEU A 75 3.33 -19.80 6.83
C LEU A 75 3.80 -20.17 5.41
N ASP A 76 3.56 -19.30 4.43
CA ASP A 76 4.05 -19.48 3.06
C ASP A 76 5.58 -19.44 3.01
N TYR A 77 6.22 -18.51 3.72
CA TYR A 77 7.67 -18.51 3.88
C TYR A 77 8.20 -19.81 4.51
N LEU A 78 7.52 -20.38 5.51
CA LEU A 78 7.94 -21.64 6.13
C LEU A 78 7.76 -22.86 5.20
N ARG A 79 6.91 -22.79 4.18
CA ARG A 79 6.71 -23.88 3.22
C ARG A 79 7.82 -23.90 2.17
N ASP A 80 8.13 -22.73 1.62
CA ASP A 80 8.99 -22.63 0.44
C ASP A 80 10.38 -22.05 0.74
N LEU A 81 10.58 -21.54 1.97
CA LEU A 81 11.76 -20.77 2.39
C LEU A 81 12.05 -19.55 1.51
N ASN A 82 11.00 -19.07 0.82
CA ASN A 82 11.03 -17.93 -0.05
C ASN A 82 9.88 -16.98 0.28
N LEU A 83 10.13 -15.68 0.15
CA LEU A 83 9.11 -14.65 0.38
C LEU A 83 8.57 -14.18 -0.96
N VAL A 84 7.30 -14.49 -1.23
CA VAL A 84 6.54 -13.94 -2.36
C VAL A 84 5.44 -13.05 -1.79
N LEU A 85 5.47 -11.78 -2.14
CA LEU A 85 4.46 -10.81 -1.75
C LEU A 85 3.76 -10.27 -3.01
N PRO A 86 2.47 -9.90 -2.92
CA PRO A 86 1.83 -9.11 -3.96
C PRO A 86 2.60 -7.83 -4.25
N ASP A 87 2.53 -7.36 -5.49
CA ASP A 87 3.01 -6.02 -5.84
C ASP A 87 2.35 -4.98 -4.94
N TYR A 88 3.13 -3.98 -4.51
CA TYR A 88 2.68 -2.92 -3.60
C TYR A 88 2.12 -3.40 -2.25
N PHE A 89 2.67 -4.45 -1.66
CA PHE A 89 2.22 -4.95 -0.34
C PHE A 89 2.28 -3.87 0.76
N PRO A 90 1.13 -3.31 1.20
CA PRO A 90 1.11 -2.10 2.03
C PRO A 90 1.50 -2.37 3.49
N GLU A 91 1.38 -3.63 3.93
CA GLU A 91 1.60 -4.04 5.31
C GLU A 91 3.01 -4.61 5.55
N LYS A 92 3.97 -4.31 4.67
CA LYS A 92 5.35 -4.84 4.74
C LYS A 92 6.00 -4.61 6.11
N SER A 93 5.81 -3.43 6.70
CA SER A 93 6.32 -3.10 8.03
C SER A 93 5.61 -3.86 9.16
N ARG A 94 4.32 -4.18 9.03
CA ARG A 94 3.60 -5.02 9.99
C ARG A 94 4.06 -6.46 9.89
N LEU A 95 4.20 -6.98 8.66
CA LEU A 95 4.70 -8.32 8.42
C LEU A 95 6.14 -8.49 8.93
N GLN A 96 6.97 -7.45 8.81
CA GLN A 96 8.32 -7.44 9.39
C GLN A 96 8.26 -7.68 10.91
N ARG A 97 7.37 -7.01 11.63
CA ARG A 97 7.20 -7.21 13.08
C ARG A 97 6.72 -8.62 13.43
N GLU A 98 5.87 -9.24 12.61
CA GLU A 98 5.51 -10.64 12.78
C GLU A 98 6.71 -11.56 12.53
N ALA A 99 7.50 -11.30 11.50
CA ALA A 99 8.72 -12.07 11.24
C ALA A 99 9.72 -11.97 12.40
N ASP A 100 9.88 -10.79 12.99
CA ASP A 100 10.68 -10.57 14.20
C ASP A 100 10.12 -11.35 15.41
N PHE A 101 8.80 -11.28 15.63
CA PHE A 101 8.13 -12.02 16.70
C PHE A 101 8.37 -13.53 16.60
N PHE A 102 8.21 -14.10 15.40
CA PHE A 102 8.45 -15.52 15.14
C PHE A 102 9.94 -15.87 15.02
N GLN A 103 10.84 -14.89 15.20
CA GLN A 103 12.29 -15.04 15.14
C GLN A 103 12.80 -15.56 13.77
N LEU A 104 12.11 -15.19 12.70
CA LEU A 104 12.46 -15.52 11.31
C LEU A 104 13.42 -14.45 10.77
N ARG A 105 14.68 -14.50 11.24
CA ARG A 105 15.68 -13.45 11.01
C ARG A 105 15.89 -13.12 9.53
N ASP A 106 15.97 -14.12 8.66
CA ASP A 106 16.22 -13.89 7.23
C ASP A 106 14.99 -13.28 6.54
N LEU A 107 13.79 -13.67 6.95
CA LEU A 107 12.56 -13.05 6.49
C LEU A 107 12.47 -11.58 6.92
N ALA A 108 12.75 -11.30 8.20
CA ALA A 108 12.75 -9.93 8.74
C ALA A 108 13.78 -9.02 8.05
N LYS A 109 14.96 -9.56 7.69
CA LYS A 109 15.97 -8.84 6.91
C LYS A 109 15.47 -8.49 5.51
N ARG A 110 14.86 -9.44 4.79
CA ARG A 110 14.29 -9.21 3.44
C ARG A 110 13.14 -8.21 3.44
N LEU A 111 12.41 -8.12 4.54
CA LEU A 111 11.33 -7.14 4.74
C LEU A 111 11.85 -5.76 5.12
N ASN A 112 13.14 -5.61 5.45
CA ASN A 112 13.73 -4.34 5.86
C ASN A 112 13.80 -3.37 4.66
N PRO A 113 13.33 -2.12 4.80
CA PRO A 113 13.38 -1.11 3.74
C PRO A 113 14.80 -0.68 3.32
N ARG A 114 15.87 -1.13 4.00
CA ARG A 114 17.26 -0.72 3.70
C ARG A 114 17.97 -1.54 2.62
N VAL A 115 17.34 -2.56 2.03
CA VAL A 115 17.97 -3.41 1.01
C VAL A 115 17.30 -3.17 -0.35
N SER A 116 17.56 -2.00 -0.93
CA SER A 116 17.30 -1.68 -2.34
C SER A 116 18.61 -1.39 -3.09
N LYS A 117 19.71 -2.03 -2.69
CA LYS A 117 20.99 -2.00 -3.39
C LYS A 117 21.69 -3.33 -3.18
N GLU A 118 21.58 -4.23 -4.15
CA GLU A 118 22.60 -5.18 -4.60
C GLU A 118 21.98 -6.17 -5.60
N ASN A 119 22.05 -5.78 -6.87
CA ASN A 119 22.47 -6.63 -7.98
C ASN A 119 23.09 -5.68 -9.04
N SER A 120 24.34 -5.28 -8.75
CA SER A 120 25.48 -5.12 -9.69
C SER A 120 25.42 -4.03 -10.79
N ILE A 121 26.43 -3.22 -11.15
CA ILE A 121 27.86 -2.92 -10.86
C ILE A 121 28.07 -1.60 -11.67
N SER A 122 28.56 -0.46 -11.15
CA SER A 122 29.96 -0.09 -10.89
C SER A 122 30.01 1.20 -10.07
N GLU A 123 30.82 1.22 -9.02
CA GLU A 123 31.33 2.44 -8.39
C GLU A 123 32.67 2.80 -9.04
N GLU A 124 32.95 4.09 -9.25
CA GLU A 124 34.22 4.72 -8.88
C GLU A 124 33.97 6.23 -8.66
N ILE A 125 34.16 6.69 -7.42
CA ILE A 125 35.27 7.56 -6.95
C ILE A 125 34.95 9.06 -7.11
N SER A 126 34.49 9.69 -6.02
CA SER A 126 35.25 10.70 -5.24
C SER A 126 35.12 12.11 -5.83
N GLN A 127 35.08 13.22 -5.11
CA GLN A 127 35.64 13.59 -3.82
C GLN A 127 34.86 14.82 -3.33
N SER A 128 34.69 14.90 -2.03
CA SER A 128 34.39 16.10 -1.27
C SER A 128 35.57 17.06 -1.28
N ASP A 129 35.34 18.36 -1.50
CA ASP A 129 36.19 19.45 -0.98
C ASP A 129 35.28 20.61 -0.54
N THR A 130 35.12 20.85 0.75
CA THR A 130 35.95 21.63 1.69
C THR A 130 35.70 23.14 1.56
N GLU A 131 35.15 23.71 2.64
CA GLU A 131 34.92 25.13 2.87
C GLU A 131 36.26 25.87 3.07
N ASP A 132 36.40 27.07 2.52
CA ASP A 132 37.39 28.04 2.97
C ASP A 132 36.77 29.45 3.02
N GLY A 133 37.06 30.17 4.10
CA GLY A 133 36.49 31.46 4.44
C GLY A 133 37.50 32.61 4.31
N GLY A 134 37.00 33.84 4.14
CA GLY A 134 37.85 35.04 4.24
C GLY A 134 37.23 36.34 3.72
N GLN A 135 36.68 37.13 4.66
CA GLN A 135 36.57 38.60 4.79
C GLN A 135 36.59 39.60 3.58
N GLN A 136 35.58 40.50 3.63
CA GLN A 136 35.50 41.97 3.38
C GLN A 136 36.77 42.71 2.89
N CYS A 137 36.76 43.75 2.04
CA CYS A 137 35.88 44.92 1.88
C CYS A 137 36.19 45.68 0.55
N GLY A 138 35.35 46.67 0.17
CA GLY A 138 35.82 47.86 -0.57
C GLY A 138 35.20 48.16 -1.95
N SER A 139 34.54 49.32 -2.04
CA SER A 139 33.80 49.92 -3.16
C SER A 139 34.59 50.23 -4.45
N SER A 140 33.91 50.18 -5.61
CA SER A 140 33.52 51.34 -6.47
C SER A 140 33.51 51.05 -7.98
N GLY A 141 32.40 51.46 -8.63
CA GLY A 141 32.37 52.06 -9.98
C GLY A 141 32.39 51.17 -11.23
N GLY A 142 31.40 51.36 -12.11
CA GLY A 142 31.62 51.27 -13.57
C GLY A 142 30.68 50.38 -14.39
N LEU A 143 29.59 50.99 -14.87
CA LEU A 143 28.99 50.96 -16.22
C LEU A 143 28.92 49.67 -17.08
N GLU A 144 27.72 49.48 -17.60
CA GLU A 144 27.18 48.59 -18.63
C GLU A 144 28.09 48.08 -19.75
N THR A 145 27.84 46.85 -20.22
CA THR A 145 27.78 46.51 -21.65
C THR A 145 26.94 45.24 -21.86
N LEU A 146 25.86 45.37 -22.66
CA LEU A 146 25.10 44.27 -23.23
C LEU A 146 25.99 43.31 -24.04
N ARG A 147 25.87 42.00 -23.83
CA ARG A 147 26.26 41.00 -24.82
C ARG A 147 25.10 40.06 -25.14
N THR A 148 24.49 40.35 -26.28
CA THR A 148 23.71 39.42 -27.10
C THR A 148 24.65 38.40 -27.70
N MET A 149 24.44 37.10 -27.45
CA MET A 149 24.89 36.03 -28.35
C MET A 149 23.91 34.85 -28.25
N SER A 150 23.26 34.63 -29.39
CA SER A 150 22.43 33.49 -29.72
C SER A 150 23.23 32.18 -29.69
N VAL A 151 22.61 31.11 -29.20
CA VAL A 151 23.03 29.76 -29.56
C VAL A 151 21.81 28.95 -29.96
N SER A 152 21.78 28.64 -31.24
CA SER A 152 20.89 27.68 -31.88
C SER A 152 21.08 26.31 -31.24
N GLY A 153 20.04 25.79 -30.58
CA GLY A 153 20.01 24.43 -30.05
C GLY A 153 18.75 23.76 -30.54
N ALA A 154 18.91 22.79 -31.45
CA ALA A 154 17.86 21.96 -32.01
C ALA A 154 16.86 21.51 -30.95
N MET A 155 15.56 21.61 -31.26
CA MET A 155 14.50 21.01 -30.46
C MET A 155 14.71 19.50 -30.43
N ARG A 156 15.42 19.02 -29.40
CA ARG A 156 15.37 17.64 -28.98
C ARG A 156 13.94 17.39 -28.52
N SER A 157 13.30 16.40 -29.14
CA SER A 157 12.13 15.72 -28.59
C SER A 157 12.35 15.50 -27.09
N PRO A 158 11.37 15.77 -26.21
CA PRO A 158 11.56 15.56 -24.79
C PRO A 158 11.91 14.10 -24.57
N SER A 159 13.14 13.85 -24.11
CA SER A 159 13.57 12.55 -23.63
C SER A 159 12.59 12.09 -22.56
N LEU A 160 12.29 10.80 -22.54
CA LEU A 160 11.37 10.12 -21.59
C LEU A 160 11.82 10.17 -20.11
N ASP A 161 12.86 10.94 -19.80
CA ASP A 161 13.45 11.14 -18.48
C ASP A 161 13.13 12.57 -18.03
N SER A 162 12.32 12.90 -17.03
CA SER A 162 11.86 12.22 -15.82
C SER A 162 10.41 12.63 -15.54
N ARG A 163 9.43 11.75 -15.75
CA ARG A 163 8.05 12.05 -15.30
C ARG A 163 8.05 12.18 -13.77
N LYS A 164 7.44 13.23 -13.24
CA LYS A 164 7.41 13.47 -11.79
C LYS A 164 6.58 12.37 -11.12
N SER A 165 7.16 11.69 -10.14
CA SER A 165 6.46 10.69 -9.34
C SER A 165 5.41 11.31 -8.41
N GLY A 166 4.39 10.54 -8.06
CA GLY A 166 3.38 10.96 -7.11
C GLY A 166 2.03 10.27 -7.29
N TYR A 167 1.03 10.79 -6.56
CA TYR A 167 -0.31 10.23 -6.50
C TYR A 167 -1.36 11.22 -6.99
N ILE A 168 -2.37 10.69 -7.68
CA ILE A 168 -3.61 11.39 -8.02
C ILE A 168 -4.77 10.50 -7.56
N THR A 169 -5.74 11.08 -6.86
CA THR A 169 -6.98 10.40 -6.51
C THR A 169 -8.12 11.08 -7.26
N ILE A 170 -8.94 10.30 -7.97
CA ILE A 170 -10.19 10.80 -8.55
C ILE A 170 -11.38 10.13 -7.89
N GLY A 171 -12.50 10.83 -7.79
CA GLY A 171 -13.69 10.30 -7.14
C GLY A 171 -14.97 10.91 -7.65
N TYR A 172 -16.10 10.34 -7.26
CA TYR A 172 -17.40 10.91 -7.56
C TYR A 172 -18.42 10.55 -6.48
N ARG A 173 -19.47 11.38 -6.39
CA ARG A 173 -20.65 11.08 -5.57
C ARG A 173 -21.74 10.48 -6.44
N GLY A 174 -22.21 9.29 -6.07
CA GLY A 174 -23.42 8.66 -6.57
C GLY A 174 -24.59 8.96 -5.64
N SER A 175 -25.79 9.07 -6.19
CA SER A 175 -27.02 9.17 -5.41
C SER A 175 -28.06 8.25 -6.01
N TYR A 176 -28.64 7.39 -5.17
CA TYR A 176 -29.66 6.41 -5.51
C TYR A 176 -30.89 6.67 -4.66
N THR A 177 -32.03 6.91 -5.30
CA THR A 177 -33.34 6.85 -4.65
C THR A 177 -33.92 5.46 -4.92
N ILE A 178 -34.20 4.73 -3.83
CA ILE A 178 -35.03 3.52 -3.89
C ILE A 178 -36.46 3.99 -3.61
N GLY A 179 -37.21 4.24 -4.69
CA GLY A 179 -38.67 4.33 -4.67
C GLY A 179 -39.27 2.94 -4.91
N ARG A 180 -40.51 2.71 -4.44
CA ARG A 180 -41.25 1.43 -4.50
C ARG A 180 -41.61 0.92 -5.91
N ASP A 181 -40.91 1.32 -6.96
CA ASP A 181 -41.15 0.78 -8.29
C ASP A 181 -40.24 -0.42 -8.59
N ILE A 182 -40.92 -1.56 -8.66
CA ILE A 182 -40.45 -2.85 -9.16
C ILE A 182 -40.18 -2.67 -10.65
N GLN A 183 -39.00 -2.18 -10.99
CA GLN A 183 -38.47 -2.30 -12.34
C GLN A 183 -37.01 -2.69 -12.21
N THR A 184 -36.72 -3.94 -12.57
CA THR A 184 -35.41 -4.61 -12.61
C THR A 184 -34.47 -4.01 -13.65
N ASP A 185 -34.62 -2.73 -13.98
CA ASP A 185 -33.85 -2.08 -15.01
C ASP A 185 -32.47 -1.67 -14.48
N ALA A 186 -31.46 -2.02 -15.27
CA ALA A 186 -30.07 -1.67 -15.09
C ALA A 186 -29.93 -0.14 -14.96
N LYS A 187 -29.98 0.38 -13.73
CA LYS A 187 -29.66 1.78 -13.46
C LYS A 187 -28.18 1.98 -13.76
N PHE A 188 -27.88 2.47 -14.96
CA PHE A 188 -26.54 2.82 -15.38
C PHE A 188 -25.89 3.78 -14.37
N ARG A 189 -24.58 3.64 -14.18
CA ARG A 189 -23.80 4.47 -13.25
C ARG A 189 -23.91 5.95 -13.65
N ARG A 190 -24.61 6.75 -12.83
CA ARG A 190 -24.71 8.20 -13.03
C ARG A 190 -23.59 8.92 -12.27
N VAL A 191 -22.63 9.47 -13.01
CA VAL A 191 -21.54 10.28 -12.47
C VAL A 191 -21.86 11.75 -12.70
N ALA A 192 -22.19 12.50 -11.64
CA ALA A 192 -22.53 13.92 -11.79
C ALA A 192 -21.28 14.79 -11.97
N ARG A 193 -20.19 14.44 -11.28
CA ARG A 193 -18.94 15.19 -11.27
C ARG A 193 -17.81 14.29 -10.81
N ILE A 194 -16.68 14.36 -11.51
CA ILE A 194 -15.44 13.69 -11.11
C ILE A 194 -14.57 14.70 -10.38
N THR A 195 -14.33 14.50 -9.08
CA THR A 195 -13.38 15.28 -8.28
C THR A 195 -11.96 14.79 -8.52
N VAL A 196 -11.00 15.70 -8.44
CA VAL A 196 -9.57 15.41 -8.61
C VAL A 196 -8.81 15.95 -7.40
N CYS A 197 -8.03 15.07 -6.77
CA CYS A 197 -7.22 15.34 -5.60
C CYS A 197 -5.77 14.93 -5.89
N GLY A 198 -4.80 15.73 -5.45
CA GLY A 198 -3.38 15.44 -5.67
C GLY A 198 -2.51 16.69 -5.73
N LYS A 199 -1.26 16.51 -6.18
CA LYS A 199 -0.33 17.62 -6.41
C LYS A 199 -0.77 18.43 -7.63
N THR A 200 -0.79 19.76 -7.50
CA THR A 200 -1.34 20.67 -8.52
C THR A 200 -0.64 20.54 -9.87
N SER A 201 0.69 20.45 -9.86
CA SER A 201 1.49 20.22 -11.08
C SER A 201 1.10 18.94 -11.81
N LEU A 202 0.92 17.83 -11.09
CA LEU A 202 0.54 16.53 -11.68
C LEU A 202 -0.89 16.57 -12.25
N ALA A 203 -1.85 17.16 -11.51
CA ALA A 203 -3.22 17.27 -11.99
C ALA A 203 -3.31 18.10 -13.28
N LYS A 204 -2.55 19.20 -13.36
CA LYS A 204 -2.48 20.04 -14.57
C LYS A 204 -1.76 19.34 -15.72
N GLU A 205 -0.70 18.59 -15.44
CA GLU A 205 0.02 17.79 -16.43
C GLU A 205 -0.90 16.74 -17.09
N VAL A 206 -1.70 16.01 -16.29
CA VAL A 206 -2.57 14.93 -16.79
C VAL A 206 -3.83 15.47 -17.47
N PHE A 207 -4.52 16.42 -16.82
CA PHE A 207 -5.87 16.80 -17.23
C PHE A 207 -5.90 18.09 -18.05
N GLY A 208 -4.84 18.92 -18.03
CA GLY A 208 -4.74 20.13 -18.84
C GLY A 208 -5.98 21.01 -18.78
N ASP A 209 -6.49 21.37 -19.96
CA ASP A 209 -7.68 22.19 -20.16
C ASP A 209 -8.99 21.52 -19.71
N THR A 210 -9.01 20.21 -19.52
CA THR A 210 -10.18 19.47 -19.03
C THR A 210 -10.34 19.53 -17.51
N LEU A 211 -9.33 20.04 -16.79
CA LEU A 211 -9.39 20.32 -15.37
C LEU A 211 -10.14 21.63 -15.11
N ASN A 212 -11.04 21.64 -14.13
CA ASN A 212 -11.72 22.83 -13.66
C ASN A 212 -11.17 23.25 -12.29
N GLU A 213 -10.55 24.44 -12.27
CA GLU A 213 -9.88 25.00 -11.10
C GLU A 213 -10.74 26.00 -10.32
N SER A 214 -12.00 26.24 -10.71
CA SER A 214 -12.81 27.36 -10.22
C SER A 214 -13.06 27.37 -8.71
N ARG A 215 -12.89 26.23 -8.04
CA ARG A 215 -13.08 26.09 -6.59
C ARG A 215 -11.80 26.32 -5.78
N ASP A 216 -10.64 26.43 -6.42
CA ASP A 216 -9.33 26.62 -5.80
C ASP A 216 -8.33 27.20 -6.83
N PRO A 217 -8.63 28.39 -7.40
CA PRO A 217 -7.77 29.03 -8.41
C PRO A 217 -6.42 29.44 -7.82
N ASP A 218 -5.44 29.69 -8.69
CA ASP A 218 -4.13 30.27 -8.36
C ASP A 218 -3.27 29.46 -7.38
N ARG A 219 -3.57 28.17 -7.21
CA ARG A 219 -2.77 27.30 -6.33
C ARG A 219 -1.38 27.03 -6.93
N PRO A 220 -0.28 27.20 -6.15
CA PRO A 220 1.06 26.97 -6.67
C PRO A 220 1.29 25.51 -7.12
N PRO A 221 2.10 25.26 -8.18
CA PRO A 221 2.27 23.93 -8.78
C PRO A 221 2.80 22.85 -7.82
N GLU A 222 3.57 23.24 -6.80
CA GLU A 222 4.16 22.32 -5.83
C GLU A 222 3.22 21.98 -4.66
N ARG A 223 2.05 22.64 -4.56
CA ARG A 223 1.06 22.43 -3.49
C ARG A 223 0.02 21.39 -3.87
N TYR A 224 -0.59 20.77 -2.86
CA TYR A 224 -1.69 19.81 -3.02
C TYR A 224 -3.06 20.49 -3.00
N THR A 225 -4.03 19.88 -3.67
CA THR A 225 -5.46 20.27 -3.62
C THR A 225 -6.37 19.05 -3.60
N SER A 226 -7.58 19.25 -3.11
CA SER A 226 -8.69 18.29 -3.11
C SER A 226 -9.98 18.90 -3.69
N ARG A 227 -9.85 20.03 -4.40
CA ARG A 227 -11.00 20.87 -4.77
C ARG A 227 -11.21 20.98 -6.28
N TYR A 228 -10.33 20.41 -7.08
CA TYR A 228 -10.50 20.35 -8.53
C TYR A 228 -11.56 19.34 -8.93
N TYR A 229 -12.08 19.51 -10.15
CA TYR A 229 -13.00 18.58 -10.77
C TYR A 229 -12.88 18.64 -12.29
N LEU A 230 -13.30 17.59 -12.99
CA LEU A 230 -13.21 17.52 -14.44
C LEU A 230 -14.43 18.20 -15.11
N LYS A 231 -14.20 18.78 -16.29
CA LYS A 231 -15.25 19.40 -17.12
C LYS A 231 -16.17 18.37 -17.80
N TYR A 232 -15.77 17.10 -17.80
CA TYR A 232 -16.55 15.96 -18.31
C TYR A 232 -16.88 14.99 -17.16
N ASN A 233 -17.75 14.02 -17.45
CA ASN A 233 -18.32 13.12 -16.45
C ASN A 233 -18.17 11.62 -16.79
N PHE A 234 -17.35 11.27 -17.77
CA PHE A 234 -16.98 9.89 -18.09
C PHE A 234 -15.73 9.47 -17.29
N LEU A 235 -15.87 8.50 -16.40
CA LEU A 235 -14.75 8.06 -15.55
C LEU A 235 -13.66 7.35 -16.36
N GLU A 236 -14.07 6.52 -17.32
CA GLU A 236 -13.17 5.77 -18.19
C GLU A 236 -12.26 6.71 -18.97
N GLN A 237 -12.80 7.83 -19.47
CA GLN A 237 -11.99 8.87 -20.10
C GLN A 237 -10.93 9.46 -19.16
N ALA A 238 -11.23 9.61 -17.86
CA ALA A 238 -10.25 10.09 -16.88
C ALA A 238 -9.20 9.01 -16.57
N PHE A 239 -9.61 7.75 -16.51
CA PHE A 239 -8.71 6.61 -16.32
C PHE A 239 -7.72 6.46 -17.49
N ASP A 240 -8.21 6.61 -18.72
CA ASP A 240 -7.39 6.54 -19.94
C ASP A 240 -6.32 7.65 -19.91
N LYS A 241 -6.71 8.90 -19.62
CA LYS A 241 -5.76 10.02 -19.50
C LYS A 241 -4.68 9.79 -18.44
N LEU A 242 -5.05 9.25 -17.28
CA LEU A 242 -4.10 8.91 -16.22
C LEU A 242 -3.11 7.83 -16.68
N THR A 243 -3.62 6.80 -17.35
CA THR A 243 -2.84 5.68 -17.88
C THR A 243 -1.85 6.15 -18.95
N GLU A 244 -2.29 6.98 -19.90
CA GLU A 244 -1.44 7.59 -20.93
C GLU A 244 -0.32 8.45 -20.31
N ALA A 245 -0.60 9.13 -19.20
CA ALA A 245 0.37 9.89 -18.42
C ALA A 245 1.31 9.01 -17.56
N GLY A 246 1.15 7.69 -17.58
CA GLY A 246 1.99 6.73 -16.86
C GLY A 246 1.56 6.45 -15.42
N PHE A 247 0.35 6.83 -15.03
CA PHE A 247 -0.21 6.45 -13.75
C PHE A 247 -0.89 5.07 -13.83
N HIS A 248 -0.80 4.29 -12.77
CA HIS A 248 -1.50 3.01 -12.61
C HIS A 248 -2.43 3.06 -11.40
N MET A 249 -3.62 2.45 -11.51
CA MET A 249 -4.56 2.38 -10.40
C MET A 249 -4.04 1.41 -9.33
N VAL A 250 -3.92 1.89 -8.09
CA VAL A 250 -3.37 1.11 -6.96
C VAL A 250 -4.43 0.73 -5.92
N ALA A 251 -5.53 1.49 -5.82
CA ALA A 251 -6.59 1.22 -4.88
C ALA A 251 -7.93 1.81 -5.33
N CYS A 252 -9.02 1.21 -4.85
CA CYS A 252 -10.38 1.72 -4.99
C CYS A 252 -11.12 1.54 -3.67
N SER A 253 -11.90 2.55 -3.26
CA SER A 253 -12.75 2.49 -2.08
C SER A 253 -14.11 3.12 -2.38
N SER A 254 -15.16 2.59 -1.75
CA SER A 254 -16.50 3.13 -1.87
C SER A 254 -17.21 3.14 -0.53
N THR A 255 -17.70 4.32 -0.13
CA THR A 255 -18.42 4.54 1.12
C THR A 255 -19.86 4.93 0.82
N GLY A 256 -20.82 4.21 1.38
CA GLY A 256 -22.25 4.51 1.25
C GLY A 256 -22.83 5.05 2.55
N THR A 257 -23.65 6.09 2.48
CA THR A 257 -24.47 6.59 3.59
C THR A 257 -25.94 6.66 3.18
N CYS A 258 -26.83 6.33 4.11
CA CYS A 258 -28.27 6.49 3.94
C CYS A 258 -28.71 7.69 4.77
N ALA A 259 -29.41 8.63 4.15
CA ALA A 259 -30.01 9.77 4.84
C ALA A 259 -31.54 9.62 4.87
N TYR A 260 -32.13 9.95 6.02
CA TYR A 260 -33.57 10.06 6.17
C TYR A 260 -33.98 11.49 5.83
N THR A 261 -34.91 11.63 4.88
CA THR A 261 -35.48 12.94 4.50
C THR A 261 -36.49 13.44 5.55
N SER A 262 -37.07 12.52 6.32
CA SER A 262 -38.03 12.79 7.39
C SER A 262 -38.04 11.67 8.45
N ASN A 263 -38.75 11.90 9.57
CA ASN A 263 -39.02 10.88 10.59
C ASN A 263 -40.16 9.91 10.18
N ASP A 264 -40.71 10.03 8.96
CA ASP A 264 -41.76 9.15 8.49
C ASP A 264 -41.14 7.83 7.97
N PRO A 265 -41.44 6.67 8.58
CA PRO A 265 -40.91 5.38 8.15
C PRO A 265 -41.37 4.95 6.75
N ASN A 266 -42.33 5.64 6.12
CA ASN A 266 -42.84 5.32 4.79
C ASN A 266 -42.16 6.06 3.62
N GLU A 267 -41.29 7.04 3.87
CA GLU A 267 -40.62 7.82 2.81
C GLU A 267 -39.43 7.10 2.15
N ASP A 268 -39.16 7.49 0.91
CA ASP A 268 -38.07 6.96 0.09
C ASP A 268 -36.70 7.32 0.69
N LYS A 269 -35.86 6.29 0.89
CA LYS A 269 -34.51 6.46 1.41
C LYS A 269 -33.58 6.98 0.32
N ILE A 270 -32.87 8.08 0.61
CA ILE A 270 -31.80 8.58 -0.25
C ILE A 270 -30.48 7.94 0.17
N TRP A 271 -29.94 7.12 -0.71
CA TRP A 271 -28.61 6.55 -0.56
C TRP A 271 -27.59 7.40 -1.32
N THR A 272 -26.57 7.87 -0.63
CA THR A 272 -25.45 8.57 -1.25
C THR A 272 -24.22 7.69 -1.15
N SER A 273 -23.55 7.45 -2.28
CA SER A 273 -22.25 6.78 -2.30
C SER A 273 -21.17 7.78 -2.66
N TYR A 274 -19.98 7.57 -2.14
CA TYR A 274 -18.77 8.25 -2.55
C TYR A 274 -17.73 7.21 -2.89
N THR A 275 -17.26 7.22 -4.13
CA THR A 275 -16.31 6.24 -4.65
C THR A 275 -15.05 6.97 -5.10
N GLU A 276 -13.89 6.47 -4.68
CA GLU A 276 -12.58 7.03 -4.99
C GLU A 276 -11.66 5.96 -5.59
N TYR A 277 -10.81 6.41 -6.51
CA TYR A 277 -9.83 5.62 -7.24
C TYR A 277 -8.47 6.30 -7.08
N VAL A 278 -7.48 5.57 -6.56
CA VAL A 278 -6.13 6.08 -6.29
C VAL A 278 -5.20 5.62 -7.40
N PHE A 279 -4.46 6.55 -7.97
CA PHE A 279 -3.50 6.34 -9.03
C PHE A 279 -2.10 6.75 -8.58
N CYS A 280 -1.10 5.93 -8.92
CA CYS A 280 0.31 6.15 -8.59
C CYS A 280 1.14 6.22 -9.88
N ARG A 281 2.16 7.07 -9.89
CA ARG A 281 3.24 7.09 -10.88
C ARG A 281 4.55 7.10 -10.11
N GLU A 282 5.40 6.11 -10.38
CA GLU A 282 6.72 5.96 -9.76
C GLU A 282 7.76 6.95 -10.30
#